data_AF-A0A1Q8ZIU6-F1
#
_entry.id   AF-A0A1Q8ZIU6-F1
#
_cell.length_a   1.000
_cell.length_b   1.000
_cell.length_c   1.000
_cell.angle_alpha   90.00
_cell.angle_beta   90.00
_cell.angle_gamma   90.00
#
_symmetry.space_group_name_H-M   'P 1'
#
loop_
_entity.id
_entity.type
_entity.pdbx_description
1 polymer ?
#
loop_
_entity_poly.entity_id
_entity_poly.type
_entity_poly.pdbx_seq_one_letter_code
_entity_poly.pdbx_strand_id
1 'polypeptide(L)'
;MDSFQYVYLLQELDFDGLSPTGLYKIGKTIKDVESRKRQYQAGNARFLKTHHYILVQDAQVIETALHRQLTAYRITNIGGGDEWFKFTAEELAYVIALMNEYNEVPVYRLPISNFSPSPSNNSSVGLVIGILLVIGAFFWILPWHSISPPAGPSTQQRPGKTITQSTSTHKPPLAQGILAKIEVPQLDGIRTVASLRSIPKFGDEFIIGSLQSGDRVTAYEFSSDGRWRRVKLTDGRSGWVASNFVR
;
A
#
# COMPACT_ATOMS: atom_id res chain seq x y z
N MET A 1 8.07 -25.22 20.98
CA MET A 1 7.98 -24.83 19.56
C MET A 1 6.67 -24.11 19.42
N ASP A 2 6.71 -22.80 19.21
CA ASP A 2 5.49 -22.02 19.04
C ASP A 2 4.83 -22.45 17.73
N SER A 3 3.57 -22.90 17.82
CA SER A 3 2.83 -23.38 16.66
C SER A 3 2.30 -22.19 15.87
N PHE A 4 2.58 -22.15 14.56
CA PHE A 4 1.96 -21.16 13.68
C PHE A 4 0.44 -21.23 13.76
N GLN A 5 -0.17 -20.05 13.74
CA GLN A 5 -1.59 -19.80 13.72
C GLN A 5 -1.96 -19.08 12.43
N TYR A 6 -3.24 -19.04 12.12
CA TYR A 6 -3.76 -18.36 10.95
C TYR A 6 -4.52 -17.11 11.35
N VAL A 7 -4.26 -16.02 10.64
CA VAL A 7 -5.21 -14.90 10.52
C VAL A 7 -5.79 -14.95 9.11
N TYR A 8 -7.12 -14.98 9.00
CA TYR A 8 -7.82 -15.18 7.75
C TYR A 8 -8.79 -14.06 7.44
N LEU A 9 -9.13 -13.99 6.15
CA LEU A 9 -10.18 -13.15 5.59
C LEU A 9 -11.20 -14.08 4.90
N LEU A 10 -12.39 -14.22 5.48
CA LEU A 10 -13.50 -14.90 4.82
C LEU A 10 -14.33 -13.88 4.05
N GLN A 11 -14.71 -14.22 2.82
CA GLN A 11 -15.62 -13.46 1.98
C GLN A 11 -17.00 -14.08 2.04
N GLU A 12 -18.02 -13.26 2.25
CA GLU A 12 -19.40 -13.66 2.05
C GLU A 12 -19.81 -13.49 0.58
N LEU A 13 -20.49 -14.50 0.07
CA LEU A 13 -21.05 -14.55 -1.28
C LEU A 13 -22.58 -14.52 -1.20
N ASP A 14 -23.22 -14.07 -2.27
CA ASP A 14 -24.67 -14.05 -2.40
C ASP A 14 -25.25 -15.48 -2.40
N PHE A 15 -26.57 -15.61 -2.46
CA PHE A 15 -27.25 -16.91 -2.49
C PHE A 15 -26.91 -17.75 -3.73
N ASP A 16 -26.26 -17.16 -4.74
CA ASP A 16 -25.73 -17.88 -5.89
C ASP A 16 -24.40 -18.59 -5.61
N GLY A 17 -23.74 -18.28 -4.48
CA GLY A 17 -22.43 -18.83 -4.11
C GLY A 17 -21.28 -18.35 -5.00
N LEU A 18 -21.49 -17.32 -5.81
CA LEU A 18 -20.53 -16.81 -6.79
C LEU A 18 -20.27 -15.31 -6.62
N SER A 19 -21.32 -14.52 -6.37
CA SER A 19 -21.26 -13.07 -6.35
C SER A 19 -20.81 -12.55 -4.98
N PRO A 20 -19.72 -11.77 -4.87
CA PRO A 20 -19.33 -11.17 -3.61
C PRO A 20 -20.37 -10.19 -3.06
N THR A 21 -20.70 -10.27 -1.77
CA THR A 21 -21.57 -9.25 -1.12
C THR A 21 -20.79 -7.98 -0.76
N GLY A 22 -19.45 -8.04 -0.83
CA GLY A 22 -18.56 -7.00 -0.31
C GLY A 22 -18.36 -7.07 1.20
N LEU A 23 -18.96 -8.07 1.87
CA LEU A 23 -18.76 -8.31 3.30
C LEU A 23 -17.65 -9.34 3.52
N TYR A 24 -16.78 -9.00 4.45
CA TYR A 24 -15.63 -9.83 4.80
C TYR A 24 -15.51 -9.94 6.31
N LYS A 25 -15.07 -11.10 6.76
CA LYS A 25 -14.77 -11.38 8.15
C LYS A 25 -13.27 -11.54 8.33
N ILE A 26 -12.69 -10.74 9.22
CA ILE A 26 -11.33 -10.99 9.71
C ILE A 26 -11.45 -11.84 10.96
N GLY A 27 -10.64 -12.88 11.05
CA GLY A 27 -10.60 -13.71 12.23
C GLY A 27 -9.33 -14.53 12.31
N LYS A 28 -9.21 -15.32 13.37
CA LYS A 28 -8.06 -16.19 13.60
C LYS A 28 -8.41 -17.63 13.96
N THR A 29 -7.45 -18.53 13.80
CA THR A 29 -7.57 -19.95 14.20
C THR A 29 -6.20 -20.58 14.41
N ILE A 30 -6.11 -21.48 15.40
CA ILE A 30 -4.94 -22.37 15.59
C ILE A 30 -5.06 -23.66 14.75
N LYS A 31 -6.24 -23.93 14.21
CA LYS A 31 -6.55 -25.06 13.32
C LYS A 31 -6.49 -24.60 11.86
N ASP A 32 -6.89 -25.45 10.94
CA ASP A 32 -7.01 -25.08 9.53
C ASP A 32 -8.14 -24.05 9.28
N VAL A 33 -7.89 -23.14 8.34
CA VAL A 33 -8.83 -22.07 7.94
C VAL A 33 -10.12 -22.66 7.37
N GLU A 34 -10.05 -23.76 6.62
CA GLU A 34 -11.22 -24.40 6.01
C GLU A 34 -12.17 -25.02 7.05
N SER A 35 -11.66 -25.63 8.12
CA SER A 35 -12.47 -26.08 9.26
C SER A 35 -13.14 -24.91 9.95
N ARG A 36 -12.42 -23.80 10.13
CA ARG A 36 -13.02 -22.61 10.75
C ARG A 36 -14.10 -22.00 9.86
N LYS A 37 -13.90 -21.95 8.54
CA LYS A 37 -14.91 -21.57 7.55
C LYS A 37 -16.16 -22.45 7.64
N ARG A 38 -15.99 -23.79 7.70
CA ARG A 38 -17.12 -24.74 7.86
C ARG A 38 -17.94 -24.47 9.11
N GLN A 39 -17.30 -24.11 10.23
CA GLN A 39 -18.00 -23.76 11.46
C GLN A 39 -18.88 -22.51 11.31
N TYR A 40 -18.38 -21.47 10.64
CA TYR A 40 -19.19 -20.29 10.36
C TYR A 40 -20.28 -20.54 9.32
N GLN A 41 -20.00 -21.40 8.33
CA GLN A 41 -20.99 -21.76 7.31
C GLN A 41 -22.23 -22.43 7.91
N ALA A 42 -22.07 -23.25 8.97
CA ALA A 42 -23.18 -23.96 9.61
C ALA A 42 -24.26 -23.02 10.21
N GLY A 43 -23.91 -21.76 10.49
CA GLY A 43 -24.83 -20.75 11.00
C GLY A 43 -25.14 -19.61 10.02
N ASN A 44 -24.60 -19.64 8.80
CA ASN A 44 -24.81 -18.58 7.80
C ASN A 44 -25.63 -19.13 6.62
N ALA A 45 -26.73 -18.46 6.30
CA ALA A 45 -27.56 -18.77 5.13
C ALA A 45 -26.86 -18.44 3.81
N ARG A 46 -25.86 -17.54 3.84
CA ARG A 46 -25.03 -17.14 2.72
C ARG A 46 -23.74 -17.97 2.67
N PHE A 47 -23.18 -18.12 1.47
CA PHE A 47 -21.96 -18.89 1.28
C PHE A 47 -20.73 -18.12 1.75
N LEU A 48 -19.79 -18.84 2.35
CA LEU A 48 -18.49 -18.30 2.77
C LEU A 48 -17.36 -18.92 1.94
N LYS A 49 -16.44 -18.07 1.50
CA LYS A 49 -15.22 -18.46 0.82
C LYS A 49 -14.01 -17.92 1.57
N THR A 50 -12.98 -18.75 1.74
CA THR A 50 -11.68 -18.27 2.19
C THR A 50 -11.09 -17.39 1.09
N HIS A 51 -10.93 -16.10 1.36
CA HIS A 51 -10.39 -15.15 0.40
C HIS A 51 -8.87 -15.04 0.52
N HIS A 52 -8.38 -14.90 1.75
CA HIS A 52 -6.95 -14.81 2.04
C HIS A 52 -6.64 -15.31 3.45
N TYR A 53 -5.39 -15.70 3.71
CA TYR A 53 -4.89 -15.93 5.06
C TYR A 53 -3.37 -15.76 5.10
N ILE A 54 -2.85 -15.52 6.30
CA ILE A 54 -1.42 -15.43 6.60
C ILE A 54 -1.08 -16.37 7.77
N LEU A 55 0.17 -16.82 7.82
CA LEU A 55 0.69 -17.59 8.97
C LEU A 55 1.47 -16.66 9.89
N VAL A 56 1.14 -16.70 11.17
CA VAL A 56 1.75 -15.86 12.22
C VAL A 56 1.86 -16.67 13.51
N GLN A 57 2.83 -16.37 14.37
CA GLN A 57 2.95 -17.09 15.65
C GLN A 57 1.92 -16.61 16.68
N ASP A 58 1.63 -15.30 16.72
CA ASP A 58 0.58 -14.73 17.58
C ASP A 58 -0.56 -14.11 16.77
N ALA A 59 -1.53 -14.95 16.41
CA ALA A 59 -2.69 -14.49 15.67
C ALA A 59 -3.59 -13.54 16.46
N GLN A 60 -3.56 -13.54 17.81
CA GLN A 60 -4.35 -12.59 18.61
C GLN A 60 -3.82 -11.17 18.41
N VAL A 61 -2.52 -10.96 18.50
CA VAL A 61 -1.91 -9.64 18.36
C VAL A 61 -2.16 -9.09 16.95
N ILE A 62 -1.96 -9.92 15.92
CA ILE A 62 -2.13 -9.50 14.53
C ILE A 62 -3.60 -9.22 14.18
N GLU A 63 -4.53 -10.09 14.56
CA GLU A 63 -5.98 -9.84 14.38
C GLU A 63 -6.41 -8.53 15.07
N THR A 64 -5.99 -8.32 16.32
CA THR A 64 -6.31 -7.10 17.08
C THR A 64 -5.78 -5.85 16.37
N ALA A 65 -4.54 -5.92 15.84
CA ALA A 65 -3.94 -4.83 15.08
C ALA A 65 -4.70 -4.53 13.79
N LEU A 66 -5.15 -5.56 13.06
CA LEU A 66 -5.97 -5.41 11.86
C LEU A 66 -7.34 -4.81 12.19
N HIS A 67 -8.01 -5.31 13.23
CA HIS A 67 -9.31 -4.80 13.67
C HIS A 67 -9.26 -3.32 14.03
N ARG A 68 -8.20 -2.89 14.75
CA ARG A 68 -7.96 -1.49 15.10
C ARG A 68 -7.73 -0.64 13.85
N GLN A 69 -6.88 -1.08 12.94
CA GLN A 69 -6.52 -0.33 11.73
C GLN A 69 -7.68 -0.22 10.73
N LEU A 70 -8.53 -1.24 10.66
CA LEU A 70 -9.65 -1.32 9.72
C LEU A 70 -10.99 -0.91 10.36
N THR A 71 -10.96 -0.26 11.53
CA THR A 71 -12.16 0.14 12.27
C THR A 71 -13.13 0.97 11.41
N ALA A 72 -12.62 1.81 10.51
CA ALA A 72 -13.45 2.64 9.62
C ALA A 72 -14.31 1.83 8.63
N TYR A 73 -13.93 0.58 8.34
CA TYR A 73 -14.66 -0.32 7.42
C TYR A 73 -15.62 -1.26 8.15
N ARG A 74 -15.64 -1.22 9.49
CA ARG A 74 -16.41 -2.12 10.32
C ARG A 74 -17.91 -1.87 10.16
N ILE A 75 -18.69 -2.93 10.02
CA ILE A 75 -20.15 -2.84 10.05
C ILE A 75 -20.65 -3.08 11.48
N THR A 76 -21.23 -2.05 12.12
CA THR A 76 -21.68 -2.13 13.52
C THR A 76 -23.18 -2.39 13.67
N ASN A 77 -23.98 -2.23 12.61
CA ASN A 77 -25.44 -2.17 12.70
C ASN A 77 -26.20 -3.28 11.94
N ILE A 78 -25.53 -4.35 11.50
CA ILE A 78 -26.15 -5.37 10.60
C ILE A 78 -26.20 -6.78 11.24
N GLY A 79 -25.87 -6.89 12.54
CA GLY A 79 -25.70 -8.20 13.19
C GLY A 79 -24.44 -8.93 12.71
N GLY A 80 -23.99 -9.93 13.47
CA GLY A 80 -22.78 -10.72 13.13
C GLY A 80 -21.52 -10.40 13.94
N GLY A 81 -21.57 -9.43 14.85
CA GLY A 81 -20.50 -9.10 15.79
C GLY A 81 -19.40 -8.21 15.22
N ASP A 82 -18.43 -7.88 16.08
CA ASP A 82 -17.31 -6.95 15.88
C ASP A 82 -16.20 -7.48 14.95
N GLU A 83 -16.56 -8.30 13.98
CA GLU A 83 -15.59 -9.02 13.16
C GLU A 83 -15.88 -8.90 11.66
N TRP A 84 -16.95 -8.18 11.28
CA TRP A 84 -17.34 -7.97 9.89
C TRP A 84 -17.01 -6.57 9.40
N PHE A 85 -16.58 -6.53 8.15
CA PHE A 85 -16.12 -5.34 7.45
C PHE A 85 -16.73 -5.29 6.07
N LYS A 86 -16.90 -4.08 5.54
CA LYS A 86 -17.32 -3.85 4.16
C LYS A 86 -16.17 -3.27 3.37
N PHE A 87 -15.79 -3.97 2.30
CA PHE A 87 -14.71 -3.54 1.41
C PHE A 87 -15.17 -3.51 -0.05
N THR A 88 -14.79 -2.46 -0.77
CA THR A 88 -14.75 -2.45 -2.23
C THR A 88 -13.59 -3.33 -2.74
N ALA A 89 -13.55 -3.59 -4.04
CA ALA A 89 -12.45 -4.36 -4.64
C ALA A 89 -11.07 -3.70 -4.45
N GLU A 90 -11.01 -2.36 -4.46
CA GLU A 90 -9.75 -1.63 -4.22
C GLU A 90 -9.31 -1.69 -2.75
N GLU A 91 -10.26 -1.51 -1.82
CA GLU A 91 -9.98 -1.62 -0.39
C GLU A 91 -9.59 -3.04 0.01
N LEU A 92 -10.18 -4.05 -0.63
CA LEU A 92 -9.82 -5.45 -0.42
C LEU A 92 -8.36 -5.73 -0.76
N ALA A 93 -7.85 -5.17 -1.87
CA ALA A 93 -6.44 -5.27 -2.23
C ALA A 93 -5.52 -4.65 -1.17
N TYR A 94 -5.94 -3.52 -0.57
CA TYR A 94 -5.23 -2.92 0.56
C TYR A 94 -5.24 -3.82 1.80
N VAL A 95 -6.37 -4.43 2.14
CA VAL A 95 -6.47 -5.33 3.30
C VAL A 95 -5.56 -6.54 3.13
N ILE A 96 -5.53 -7.16 1.95
CA ILE A 96 -4.65 -8.30 1.65
C ILE A 96 -3.18 -7.89 1.79
N ALA A 97 -2.81 -6.73 1.24
CA ALA A 97 -1.44 -6.25 1.37
C ALA A 97 -1.07 -5.95 2.83
N LEU A 98 -1.98 -5.32 3.58
CA LEU A 98 -1.79 -5.06 5.01
C LEU A 98 -1.64 -6.36 5.80
N MET A 99 -2.42 -7.40 5.48
CA MET A 99 -2.23 -8.74 6.06
C MET A 99 -0.85 -9.30 5.70
N ASN A 100 -0.41 -9.17 4.44
CA ASN A 100 0.89 -9.69 4.01
C ASN A 100 2.09 -9.01 4.67
N GLU A 101 1.99 -7.74 5.10
CA GLU A 101 3.03 -7.09 5.91
C GLU A 101 3.26 -7.80 7.27
N TYR A 102 2.27 -8.59 7.74
CA TYR A 102 2.39 -9.40 8.95
C TYR A 102 2.74 -10.86 8.70
N ASN A 103 2.79 -11.31 7.44
CA ASN A 103 2.95 -12.72 7.14
C ASN A 103 4.38 -13.20 7.45
N GLU A 104 4.52 -14.10 8.41
CA GLU A 104 5.82 -14.59 8.90
C GLU A 104 6.40 -15.70 8.02
N VAL A 105 5.56 -16.35 7.22
CA VAL A 105 5.98 -17.24 6.13
C VAL A 105 5.59 -16.55 4.83
N PRO A 106 6.44 -15.65 4.28
CA PRO A 106 6.16 -15.07 2.98
C PRO A 106 5.96 -16.23 1.99
N VAL A 107 4.90 -16.16 1.19
CA VAL A 107 4.70 -17.10 0.08
C VAL A 107 5.72 -16.74 -1.01
N TYR A 108 7.00 -17.00 -0.75
CA TYR A 108 8.04 -16.96 -1.76
C TYR A 108 9.13 -18.01 -1.48
N ARG A 109 9.17 -19.02 -2.35
CA ARG A 109 10.42 -19.71 -2.67
C ARG A 109 11.15 -18.81 -3.66
N LEU A 110 12.36 -18.37 -3.32
CA LEU A 110 13.29 -17.84 -4.30
C LEU A 110 13.48 -18.89 -5.40
N PRO A 111 13.45 -18.54 -6.71
CA PRO A 111 14.14 -19.36 -7.69
C PRO A 111 15.59 -19.42 -7.23
N ILE A 112 16.10 -20.64 -7.05
CA ILE A 112 17.51 -20.85 -6.78
C ILE A 112 18.24 -20.31 -8.00
N SER A 113 18.71 -19.08 -7.91
CA SER A 113 19.72 -18.57 -8.82
C SER A 113 20.96 -19.37 -8.50
N ASN A 114 21.22 -20.41 -9.30
CA ASN A 114 22.51 -21.06 -9.35
C ASN A 114 23.51 -20.05 -9.91
N PHE A 115 23.91 -19.07 -9.10
CA PHE A 115 25.10 -18.29 -9.36
C PHE A 115 26.28 -19.21 -9.07
N SER A 116 26.69 -19.96 -10.09
CA SER A 116 28.01 -20.57 -10.12
C SER A 116 29.03 -19.44 -10.29
N PRO A 117 29.90 -19.15 -9.31
CA PRO A 117 30.97 -18.20 -9.53
C PRO A 117 31.95 -18.82 -10.54
N SER A 118 31.88 -18.38 -11.80
CA SER A 118 32.95 -18.68 -12.75
C SER A 118 34.20 -17.93 -12.30
N PRO A 119 35.37 -18.58 -12.22
CA PRO A 119 36.59 -17.91 -11.81
C PRO A 119 37.00 -16.88 -12.86
N SER A 120 37.43 -15.73 -12.37
CA SER A 120 37.99 -14.62 -13.14
C SER A 120 39.28 -15.03 -13.84
N ASN A 121 39.32 -14.89 -15.15
CA ASN A 121 40.55 -14.83 -15.92
C ASN A 121 40.44 -13.74 -16.98
N ASN A 122 41.32 -12.75 -16.83
CA ASN A 122 41.52 -11.62 -17.70
C ASN A 122 41.81 -12.08 -19.15
N SER A 123 41.13 -11.48 -20.12
CA SER A 123 41.74 -11.04 -21.38
C SER A 123 40.74 -10.25 -22.22
N SER A 124 41.21 -9.10 -22.69
CA SER A 124 40.55 -8.16 -23.57
C SER A 124 40.18 -8.77 -24.92
N VAL A 125 38.93 -8.67 -25.37
CA VAL A 125 38.56 -8.39 -26.77
C VAL A 125 37.17 -7.77 -26.78
N GLY A 126 37.00 -6.66 -27.49
CA GLY A 126 35.76 -5.90 -27.54
C GLY A 126 34.64 -6.57 -28.32
N LEU A 127 33.40 -6.18 -28.01
CA LEU A 127 32.34 -6.09 -29.01
C LEU A 127 31.35 -5.00 -28.61
N VAL A 128 31.27 -4.02 -29.50
CA VAL A 128 30.32 -2.91 -29.53
C VAL A 128 28.93 -3.49 -29.79
N ILE A 129 27.99 -3.31 -28.87
CA ILE A 129 26.55 -3.30 -29.20
C ILE A 129 25.95 -2.08 -28.52
N GLY A 130 25.65 -1.09 -29.35
CA GLY A 130 24.99 0.14 -28.96
C GLY A 130 23.52 -0.09 -28.64
N ILE A 131 23.03 0.70 -27.69
CA ILE A 131 21.60 0.99 -27.57
C ILE A 131 21.45 2.51 -27.69
N LEU A 132 21.06 2.92 -28.90
CA LEU A 132 20.51 4.24 -29.20
C LEU A 132 19.13 4.34 -28.50
N LEU A 133 19.01 5.23 -27.51
CA LEU A 133 17.71 5.77 -27.13
C LEU A 133 17.49 7.06 -27.92
N VAL A 134 16.70 6.95 -28.98
CA VAL A 134 16.19 8.09 -29.75
C VAL A 134 15.18 8.84 -28.89
N ILE A 135 15.56 10.06 -28.51
CA ILE A 135 14.66 11.07 -27.94
C ILE A 135 13.81 11.61 -29.10
N GLY A 136 12.55 11.21 -29.15
CA GLY A 136 11.55 11.77 -30.05
C GLY A 136 10.72 12.83 -29.33
N ALA A 137 11.19 14.07 -29.35
CA ALA A 137 10.37 15.24 -29.05
C ALA A 137 9.40 15.46 -30.22
N PHE A 138 8.10 15.36 -29.98
CA PHE A 138 7.07 15.82 -30.92
C PHE A 138 6.33 17.01 -30.30
N PHE A 139 6.85 18.20 -30.61
CA PHE A 139 6.08 19.44 -30.60
C PHE A 139 5.19 19.43 -31.84
N TRP A 140 3.88 19.42 -31.65
CA TRP A 140 2.95 19.80 -32.70
C TRP A 140 2.25 21.10 -32.31
N ILE A 141 2.57 22.10 -33.10
CA ILE A 141 2.00 23.44 -33.17
C ILE A 141 0.69 23.31 -33.94
N LEU A 142 -0.44 23.76 -33.40
CA LEU A 142 -1.57 24.20 -34.22
C LEU A 142 -2.19 25.51 -33.69
N PRO A 143 -2.58 26.42 -34.60
CA PRO A 143 -2.87 27.82 -34.31
C PRO A 143 -4.29 28.04 -33.78
N TRP A 144 -4.37 28.97 -32.84
CA TRP A 144 -5.59 29.61 -32.35
C TRP A 144 -6.32 30.32 -33.50
N HIS A 145 -7.56 29.94 -33.79
CA HIS A 145 -8.52 30.82 -34.45
C HIS A 145 -9.58 31.27 -33.44
N SER A 146 -9.65 32.58 -33.29
CA SER A 146 -10.53 33.33 -32.40
C SER A 146 -11.98 33.28 -32.90
N ILE A 147 -12.91 32.90 -32.02
CA ILE A 147 -14.33 33.21 -32.19
C ILE A 147 -14.83 33.77 -30.85
N SER A 148 -15.11 35.07 -30.83
CA SER A 148 -15.76 35.77 -29.73
C SER A 148 -17.28 35.56 -29.77
N PRO A 149 -17.96 35.38 -28.62
CA PRO A 149 -19.39 35.68 -28.52
C PRO A 149 -19.62 37.13 -28.05
N PRO A 150 -20.79 37.74 -28.38
CA PRO A 150 -21.01 39.18 -28.31
C PRO A 150 -21.42 39.70 -26.92
N ALA A 151 -21.31 41.02 -26.81
CA ALA A 151 -21.50 41.87 -25.64
C ALA A 151 -22.88 41.76 -24.95
N GLY A 152 -22.84 41.78 -23.62
CA GLY A 152 -23.94 42.18 -22.74
C GLY A 152 -23.50 43.37 -21.87
N PRO A 153 -24.40 44.29 -21.48
CA PRO A 153 -24.03 45.64 -21.09
C PRO A 153 -23.47 45.75 -19.67
N SER A 154 -22.62 46.75 -19.54
CA SER A 154 -21.86 47.20 -18.39
C SER A 154 -22.74 47.82 -17.29
N THR A 155 -22.35 47.59 -16.03
CA THR A 155 -22.68 48.50 -14.93
C THR A 155 -21.47 48.70 -14.02
N GLN A 156 -20.82 49.84 -14.25
CA GLN A 156 -20.10 50.74 -13.33
C GLN A 156 -19.30 50.18 -12.13
N GLN A 157 -17.98 50.41 -12.17
CA GLN A 157 -17.05 50.47 -11.03
C GLN A 157 -17.16 51.78 -10.24
N ARG A 158 -16.85 51.73 -8.93
CA ARG A 158 -16.02 52.72 -8.19
C ARG A 158 -15.55 52.13 -6.82
N PRO A 159 -14.54 52.69 -6.11
CA PRO A 159 -13.11 52.43 -6.33
C PRO A 159 -12.32 52.01 -5.05
N GLY A 160 -11.14 51.41 -5.25
CA GLY A 160 -9.92 51.74 -4.50
C GLY A 160 -9.56 50.92 -3.26
N LYS A 161 -8.51 50.09 -3.37
CA LYS A 161 -7.30 50.22 -2.53
C LYS A 161 -6.10 49.48 -3.15
N THR A 162 -5.06 50.25 -3.41
CA THR A 162 -3.69 49.90 -3.81
C THR A 162 -3.06 48.85 -2.89
N ILE A 163 -2.26 47.92 -3.44
CA ILE A 163 -0.86 47.61 -3.05
C ILE A 163 -0.20 46.76 -4.16
N THR A 164 0.70 47.41 -4.88
CA THR A 164 1.99 46.99 -5.45
C THR A 164 2.24 45.49 -5.73
N GLN A 165 2.35 45.18 -7.02
CA GLN A 165 3.08 44.03 -7.55
C GLN A 165 4.57 44.16 -7.23
N SER A 166 5.12 43.18 -6.50
CA SER A 166 6.56 42.91 -6.47
C SER A 166 6.77 41.52 -7.06
N THR A 167 7.37 41.49 -8.24
CA THR A 167 7.97 40.30 -8.85
C THR A 167 8.95 39.65 -7.88
N SER A 168 8.71 38.40 -7.48
CA SER A 168 9.76 37.54 -6.94
C SER A 168 9.49 36.08 -7.29
N THR A 169 10.45 35.53 -8.03
CA THR A 169 10.64 34.13 -8.38
C THR A 169 10.72 33.29 -7.11
N HIS A 170 9.63 32.61 -6.73
CA HIS A 170 9.69 31.59 -5.68
C HIS A 170 9.32 30.21 -6.23
N LYS A 171 10.37 29.43 -6.49
CA LYS A 171 10.29 27.96 -6.51
C LYS A 171 9.63 27.52 -5.18
N PRO A 172 8.62 26.65 -5.18
CA PRO A 172 7.99 26.18 -3.94
C PRO A 172 9.07 25.60 -3.01
N PRO A 173 9.03 25.88 -1.69
CA PRO A 173 9.93 25.24 -0.75
C PRO A 173 9.78 23.72 -0.87
N LEU A 174 10.90 23.03 -1.09
CA LEU A 174 10.97 21.57 -0.98
C LEU A 174 10.42 21.22 0.41
N ALA A 175 9.31 20.48 0.49
CA ALA A 175 8.69 20.10 1.76
C ALA A 175 9.78 19.57 2.71
N GLN A 176 10.07 20.33 3.77
CA GLN A 176 11.06 19.95 4.76
C GLN A 176 10.49 18.73 5.49
N GLY A 177 11.07 17.56 5.24
CA GLY A 177 10.61 16.31 5.83
C GLY A 177 10.73 16.34 7.35
N ILE A 178 9.87 15.59 8.01
CA ILE A 178 9.76 15.50 9.47
C ILE A 178 10.50 14.24 9.92
N LEU A 179 11.33 14.34 10.97
CA LEU A 179 11.94 13.16 11.56
C LEU A 179 10.85 12.27 12.15
N ALA A 180 10.85 11.00 11.74
CA ALA A 180 9.85 10.01 12.13
C ALA A 180 10.54 8.69 12.49
N LYS A 181 9.78 7.79 13.10
CA LYS A 181 10.21 6.44 13.47
C LYS A 181 9.28 5.40 12.86
N ILE A 182 9.85 4.27 12.47
CA ILE A 182 9.07 3.10 12.09
C ILE A 182 8.58 2.39 13.35
N GLU A 183 7.27 2.15 13.39
CA GLU A 183 6.59 1.39 14.43
C GLU A 183 5.80 0.25 13.75
N VAL A 184 6.40 -0.94 13.74
CA VAL A 184 5.71 -2.19 13.44
C VAL A 184 5.54 -2.99 14.73
N PRO A 185 4.45 -3.77 14.89
CA PRO A 185 4.28 -4.67 16.03
C PRO A 185 5.53 -5.53 16.22
N GLN A 186 6.14 -5.45 17.40
CA GLN A 186 7.25 -6.33 17.78
C GLN A 186 6.64 -7.54 18.46
N LEU A 187 6.78 -8.71 17.83
CA LEU A 187 6.45 -9.98 18.44
C LEU A 187 7.72 -10.59 19.03
N ASP A 188 7.64 -11.11 20.25
CA ASP A 188 8.79 -11.72 20.92
C ASP A 188 9.36 -12.86 20.08
N GLY A 189 10.65 -12.74 19.72
CA GLY A 189 11.35 -13.74 18.91
C GLY A 189 11.14 -13.62 17.39
N ILE A 190 10.36 -12.65 16.90
CA ILE A 190 9.98 -12.55 15.47
C ILE A 190 10.29 -11.16 14.92
N ARG A 191 10.93 -11.12 13.76
CA ARG A 191 11.19 -9.87 13.04
C ARG A 191 10.03 -9.54 12.11
N THR A 192 9.05 -8.78 12.60
CA THR A 192 8.11 -8.06 11.73
C THR A 192 8.82 -6.84 11.12
N VAL A 193 8.63 -6.61 9.83
CA VAL A 193 9.25 -5.49 9.11
C VAL A 193 8.21 -4.72 8.31
N ALA A 194 8.43 -3.43 8.11
CA ALA A 194 7.68 -2.64 7.14
C ALA A 194 8.36 -2.75 5.78
N SER A 195 7.60 -2.98 4.71
CA SER A 195 8.15 -2.96 3.35
C SER A 195 8.49 -1.53 2.89
N LEU A 196 9.70 -1.33 2.38
CA LEU A 196 10.11 -0.12 1.64
C LEU A 196 9.85 -0.34 0.15
N ARG A 197 9.08 0.53 -0.48
CA ARG A 197 8.62 0.35 -1.86
C ARG A 197 9.10 1.45 -2.81
N SER A 198 9.28 1.12 -4.09
CA SER A 198 9.69 2.07 -5.13
C SER A 198 8.57 3.03 -5.52
N ILE A 199 7.32 2.55 -5.50
CA ILE A 199 6.10 3.32 -5.75
C ILE A 199 5.04 3.02 -4.68
N PRO A 200 4.07 3.91 -4.43
CA PRO A 200 3.04 3.72 -3.41
C PRO A 200 1.93 2.79 -3.91
N LYS A 201 2.30 1.55 -4.24
CA LYS A 201 1.38 0.50 -4.72
C LYS A 201 1.67 -0.81 -4.01
N PHE A 202 0.63 -1.62 -3.87
CA PHE A 202 0.74 -3.02 -3.45
C PHE A 202 1.39 -3.85 -4.56
N GLY A 203 1.98 -4.99 -4.19
CA GLY A 203 2.71 -5.87 -5.10
C GLY A 203 4.16 -6.06 -4.64
N ASP A 204 4.63 -7.30 -4.63
CA ASP A 204 5.98 -7.66 -4.19
C ASP A 204 7.04 -7.12 -5.13
N GLU A 205 6.70 -6.93 -6.41
CA GLU A 205 7.54 -6.34 -7.45
C GLU A 205 7.96 -4.89 -7.15
N PHE A 206 7.24 -4.20 -6.25
CA PHE A 206 7.57 -2.84 -5.85
C PHE A 206 8.41 -2.78 -4.58
N ILE A 207 8.63 -3.91 -3.89
CA ILE A 207 9.43 -3.95 -2.66
C ILE A 207 10.92 -3.82 -3.02
N ILE A 208 11.56 -2.80 -2.45
CA ILE A 208 12.99 -2.48 -2.65
C ILE A 208 13.80 -2.56 -1.36
N GLY A 209 13.16 -2.96 -0.27
CA GLY A 209 13.79 -3.16 1.03
C GLY A 209 12.78 -3.34 2.15
N SER A 210 13.29 -3.36 3.37
CA SER A 210 12.48 -3.46 4.58
C SER A 210 13.04 -2.58 5.69
N LEU A 211 12.18 -2.16 6.62
CA LEU A 211 12.54 -1.38 7.80
C LEU A 211 12.04 -2.10 9.07
N GLN A 212 12.80 -2.01 10.14
CA GLN A 212 12.47 -2.59 11.43
C GLN A 212 11.81 -1.56 12.34
N SER A 213 10.98 -2.03 13.28
CA SER A 213 10.47 -1.18 14.36
C SER A 213 11.66 -0.62 15.14
N GLY A 214 11.77 0.71 15.24
CA GLY A 214 13.03 1.31 15.69
C GLY A 214 13.63 2.30 14.70
N ASP A 215 13.55 1.97 13.41
CA ASP A 215 14.29 2.66 12.37
C ASP A 215 13.86 4.13 12.29
N ARG A 216 14.86 5.01 12.21
CA ARG A 216 14.65 6.45 12.06
C ARG A 216 14.63 6.80 10.58
N VAL A 217 13.63 7.58 10.18
CA VAL A 217 13.48 8.04 8.80
C VAL A 217 13.12 9.52 8.79
N THR A 218 13.32 10.17 7.65
CA THR A 218 12.71 11.47 7.38
C THR A 218 11.47 11.24 6.55
N ALA A 219 10.29 11.64 7.04
CA ALA A 219 9.01 11.44 6.39
C ALA A 219 8.53 12.71 5.66
N TYR A 220 8.01 12.56 4.45
CA TYR A 220 7.62 13.66 3.56
C TYR A 220 6.13 13.64 3.25
N GLU A 221 5.74 13.61 1.98
CA GLU A 221 4.35 13.60 1.55
C GLU A 221 3.66 12.25 1.83
N PHE A 222 2.33 12.31 1.94
CA PHE A 222 1.49 11.13 1.76
C PHE A 222 1.25 10.88 0.27
N SER A 223 0.95 9.63 -0.09
CA SER A 223 0.34 9.32 -1.38
C SER A 223 -1.03 9.98 -1.49
N SER A 224 -1.57 10.08 -2.72
CA SER A 224 -2.88 10.70 -2.97
C SER A 224 -4.03 10.04 -2.20
N ASP A 225 -3.90 8.77 -1.84
CA ASP A 225 -4.86 7.99 -1.05
C ASP A 225 -4.56 7.97 0.46
N GLY A 226 -3.49 8.64 0.91
CA GLY A 226 -3.08 8.68 2.31
C GLY A 226 -2.50 7.36 2.87
N ARG A 227 -2.50 6.27 2.10
CA ARG A 227 -2.09 4.93 2.56
C ARG A 227 -0.59 4.75 2.68
N TRP A 228 0.18 5.60 2.01
CA TRP A 228 1.64 5.53 1.97
C TRP A 228 2.25 6.84 2.40
N ARG A 229 3.40 6.75 3.06
CA ARG A 229 4.23 7.88 3.43
C ARG A 229 5.54 7.75 2.67
N ARG A 230 5.96 8.80 1.97
CA ARG A 230 7.30 8.85 1.39
C ARG A 230 8.31 9.07 2.51
N VAL A 231 9.36 8.26 2.52
CA VAL A 231 10.43 8.33 3.52
C VAL A 231 11.80 8.37 2.87
N LYS A 232 12.75 8.99 3.56
CA LYS A 232 14.18 8.90 3.31
C LYS A 232 14.87 8.26 4.51
N LEU A 233 15.62 7.20 4.25
CA LEU A 233 16.41 6.48 5.23
C LEU A 233 17.69 7.26 5.56
N THR A 234 18.32 6.92 6.68
CA THR A 234 19.59 7.52 7.13
C THR A 234 20.74 7.27 6.15
N ASP A 235 20.69 6.17 5.39
CA ASP A 235 21.63 5.83 4.32
C ASP A 235 21.40 6.61 3.00
N GLY A 236 20.37 7.46 2.96
CA GLY A 236 20.03 8.30 1.83
C GLY A 236 19.05 7.68 0.84
N ARG A 237 18.74 6.37 0.92
CA ARG A 237 17.70 5.75 0.10
C ARG A 237 16.34 6.34 0.41
N SER A 238 15.45 6.33 -0.57
CA SER A 238 14.08 6.83 -0.42
C SER A 238 13.07 5.85 -1.01
N GLY A 239 11.87 5.85 -0.47
CA GLY A 239 10.78 5.00 -0.95
C GLY A 239 9.47 5.29 -0.22
N TRP A 240 8.51 4.40 -0.40
CA TRP A 240 7.17 4.48 0.16
C TRP A 240 6.99 3.38 1.21
N VAL A 241 6.46 3.76 2.38
CA VAL A 241 6.14 2.86 3.48
C VAL A 241 4.67 3.03 3.82
N ALA A 242 4.00 1.97 4.24
CA ALA A 242 2.61 2.06 4.68
C ALA A 242 2.50 3.10 5.82
N SER A 243 1.60 4.07 5.66
CA SER A 243 1.57 5.28 6.50
C SER A 243 1.26 4.99 7.98
N ASN A 244 0.54 3.90 8.23
CA ASN A 244 0.23 3.37 9.55
C ASN A 244 1.48 2.97 10.38
N PHE A 245 2.61 2.70 9.73
CA PHE A 245 3.87 2.33 10.40
C PHE A 245 4.82 3.51 10.63
N VAL A 246 4.46 4.73 10.21
CA VAL A 246 5.32 5.91 10.37
C VAL A 246 4.76 6.82 11.47
N ARG A 247 5.57 7.09 12.49
CA ARG A 247 5.20 7.88 13.68
C ARG A 247 6.11 9.08 13.92
#